data_AF-A0AAN9CVX4-F1
#
_entry.id   AF-A0AAN9CVX4-F1
#
_cell.length_a   1.000
_cell.length_b   1.000
_cell.length_c   1.000
_cell.angle_alpha   90.00
_cell.angle_beta   90.00
_cell.angle_gamma   90.00
#
_symmetry.space_group_name_H-M   'P 1'
#
loop_
_entity.id
_entity.type
_entity.pdbx_description
1 polymer ?
#
loop_
_entity_poly.entity_id
_entity_poly.type
_entity_poly.pdbx_seq_one_letter_code
_entity_poly.pdbx_strand_id
1 'polypeptide(L)'
;MRALGIETSDIADVPNESSKSDKKGKVNQVKTNVTPQSSSELNATQNNITETRRDNQVNIEDLKQMKTFTKLMKKQQKELNTLKKRHTKEHNAVQKSHCSQVDKLVAQHDKEKLALEKLLEKAIKKRGENNCSELKKETAIKVETLTTDHKEKVKDMVAQHTKEWSEMINGHSTEEQEMKDGHVTQQCEILKKLLASVQDQQTLQLKLIHERQSKEMKGNQAKTSMENSKAISQDKSIKNKAERERRVRELNSSNTKKFLEERKRLAMKQAKELEQLQKNQREQLEKLEKFNEQLLKSHHANSQTPGQRHAEDGEAGGGHGPQTSHSGVNALSVH
;
A
#
# COMPACT_ATOMS: atom_id res chain seq x y z
N MET A 1 -43.18 -1.56 22.82
CA MET A 1 -43.33 -2.70 21.88
C MET A 1 -42.72 -2.47 20.49
N ARG A 2 -42.48 -1.23 20.02
CA ARG A 2 -41.67 -0.99 18.79
C ARG A 2 -40.15 -0.99 19.01
N ALA A 3 -39.68 -0.81 20.23
CA ALA A 3 -38.24 -0.80 20.56
C ALA A 3 -37.60 -2.19 20.74
N LEU A 4 -38.32 -3.26 20.38
CA LEU A 4 -37.85 -4.66 20.48
C LEU A 4 -37.95 -5.41 19.13
N GLY A 5 -38.23 -4.72 18.03
CA GLY A 5 -38.23 -5.30 16.68
C GLY A 5 -39.26 -6.41 16.44
N ILE A 6 -40.39 -6.39 17.16
CA ILE A 6 -41.51 -7.32 16.93
C ILE A 6 -42.61 -6.53 16.24
N GLU A 7 -42.88 -6.84 14.97
CA GLU A 7 -43.99 -6.27 14.22
C GLU A 7 -45.28 -7.02 14.57
N THR A 8 -46.41 -6.30 14.61
CA THR A 8 -47.72 -6.90 14.91
C THR A 8 -48.16 -7.94 13.88
N SER A 9 -47.51 -7.94 12.71
CA SER A 9 -47.63 -8.92 11.63
C SER A 9 -47.10 -10.32 12.02
N ASP A 10 -46.17 -10.43 12.97
CA ASP A 10 -45.51 -11.69 13.35
C ASP A 10 -46.39 -12.60 14.23
N ILE A 11 -47.57 -12.14 14.65
CA ILE A 11 -48.44 -12.82 15.63
C ILE A 11 -49.70 -13.40 14.98
N ALA A 12 -50.00 -13.05 13.72
CA ALA A 12 -51.21 -13.44 13.02
C ALA A 12 -50.93 -14.43 11.89
N ASP A 13 -50.57 -15.67 12.22
CA ASP A 13 -50.78 -16.79 11.30
C ASP A 13 -50.85 -18.11 12.09
N VAL A 14 -52.05 -18.38 12.59
CA VAL A 14 -52.45 -19.73 12.97
C VAL A 14 -53.68 -20.07 12.12
N PRO A 15 -53.56 -20.91 11.09
CA PRO A 15 -54.74 -21.40 10.39
C PRO A 15 -55.44 -22.44 11.26
N ASN A 16 -56.61 -22.07 11.77
CA ASN A 16 -57.67 -22.97 12.18
C ASN A 16 -58.66 -23.10 11.01
N GLU A 17 -59.37 -24.25 10.96
CA GLU A 17 -60.49 -24.63 10.07
C GLU A 17 -60.22 -25.80 9.10
N SER A 18 -60.74 -26.95 9.53
CA SER A 18 -61.55 -27.89 8.77
C SER A 18 -62.24 -27.32 7.52
N SER A 19 -62.07 -27.99 6.36
CA SER A 19 -63.17 -28.34 5.42
C SER A 19 -62.66 -29.07 4.15
N LYS A 20 -63.51 -30.00 3.71
CA LYS A 20 -63.48 -30.94 2.57
C LYS A 20 -62.91 -30.41 1.24
N SER A 21 -62.28 -31.32 0.48
CA SER A 21 -62.27 -31.26 -1.00
C SER A 21 -62.16 -32.67 -1.62
N ASP A 22 -63.05 -32.95 -2.57
CA ASP A 22 -63.04 -34.10 -3.48
C ASP A 22 -62.34 -33.76 -4.81
N LYS A 23 -61.86 -34.82 -5.48
CA LYS A 23 -61.48 -34.98 -6.91
C LYS A 23 -60.09 -34.52 -7.43
N LYS A 24 -59.26 -35.56 -7.61
CA LYS A 24 -58.75 -36.11 -8.90
C LYS A 24 -57.64 -35.35 -9.66
N GLY A 25 -56.43 -35.91 -9.59
CA GLY A 25 -55.35 -35.76 -10.57
C GLY A 25 -54.38 -36.94 -10.45
N LYS A 26 -54.15 -37.65 -11.55
CA LYS A 26 -53.42 -38.94 -11.67
C LYS A 26 -51.99 -38.70 -12.19
N VAL A 27 -51.13 -39.73 -12.07
CA VAL A 27 -49.83 -39.98 -12.76
C VAL A 27 -48.62 -39.42 -11.96
N ASN A 28 -47.52 -40.13 -11.64
CA ASN A 28 -46.96 -41.40 -12.09
C ASN A 28 -46.14 -42.08 -10.97
N GLN A 29 -46.17 -43.42 -10.93
CA GLN A 29 -45.19 -44.24 -10.21
C GLN A 29 -43.93 -44.40 -11.08
N VAL A 30 -42.75 -44.20 -10.48
CA VAL A 30 -41.54 -44.94 -10.85
C VAL A 30 -40.88 -45.37 -9.53
N LYS A 31 -40.89 -46.67 -9.29
CA LYS A 31 -39.97 -47.35 -8.36
C LYS A 31 -38.67 -47.59 -9.12
N THR A 32 -37.52 -47.35 -8.48
CA THR A 32 -36.47 -48.36 -8.28
C THR A 32 -35.35 -47.86 -7.36
N ASN A 33 -35.07 -48.74 -6.39
CA ASN A 33 -33.79 -49.11 -5.80
C ASN A 33 -33.03 -48.22 -4.81
N VAL A 34 -32.98 -48.82 -3.62
CA VAL A 34 -32.14 -48.64 -2.43
C VAL A 34 -30.68 -48.98 -2.72
N THR A 35 -29.76 -48.20 -2.17
CA THR A 35 -28.44 -48.66 -1.71
C THR A 35 -28.05 -47.81 -0.48
N PRO A 36 -27.61 -48.41 0.64
CA PRO A 36 -27.33 -47.68 1.87
C PRO A 36 -25.89 -47.14 1.84
N GLN A 37 -25.71 -45.81 1.91
CA GLN A 37 -24.37 -45.22 2.03
C GLN A 37 -24.21 -44.50 3.37
N SER A 38 -23.37 -45.12 4.18
CA SER A 38 -22.61 -44.67 5.34
C SER A 38 -22.89 -43.27 5.90
N SER A 39 -23.41 -43.26 7.11
CA SER A 39 -23.47 -42.14 8.04
C SER A 39 -22.09 -41.84 8.63
N SER A 40 -21.37 -40.83 8.11
CA SER A 40 -20.22 -40.27 8.84
C SER A 40 -19.79 -38.83 8.48
N GLU A 41 -20.42 -38.11 7.55
CA GLU A 41 -19.85 -36.83 7.07
C GLU A 41 -20.47 -35.54 7.63
N LEU A 42 -21.50 -35.59 8.49
CA LEU A 42 -22.14 -34.36 8.99
C LEU A 42 -21.58 -33.82 10.33
N ASN A 43 -20.64 -34.52 10.97
CA ASN A 43 -20.08 -34.11 12.27
C ASN A 43 -18.71 -33.40 12.21
N ALA A 44 -18.04 -33.39 11.05
CA ALA A 44 -16.73 -32.73 10.92
C ALA A 44 -16.82 -31.19 10.80
N THR A 45 -17.95 -30.66 10.31
CA THR A 45 -18.12 -29.21 10.08
C THR A 45 -18.59 -28.44 11.32
N GLN A 46 -19.12 -29.14 12.33
CA GLN A 46 -19.71 -28.50 13.51
C GLN A 46 -18.71 -28.26 14.64
N ASN A 47 -17.66 -29.09 14.73
CA ASN A 47 -16.62 -28.94 15.75
C ASN A 47 -15.57 -27.87 15.43
N ASN A 48 -15.41 -27.47 14.17
CA ASN A 48 -14.42 -26.48 13.77
C ASN A 48 -14.89 -25.02 14.03
N ILE A 49 -16.21 -24.77 14.09
CA ILE A 49 -16.76 -23.40 14.25
C ILE A 49 -16.60 -22.87 15.68
N THR A 50 -16.47 -23.75 16.67
CA THR A 50 -16.34 -23.37 18.09
C THR A 50 -14.90 -23.06 18.50
N GLU A 51 -13.89 -23.59 17.80
CA GLU A 51 -12.48 -23.35 18.12
C GLU A 51 -11.85 -22.15 17.41
N THR A 52 -12.38 -21.71 16.25
CA THR A 52 -11.85 -20.52 15.55
C THR A 52 -12.22 -19.18 16.18
N ARG A 53 -12.90 -19.16 17.33
CA ARG A 53 -13.32 -17.92 17.99
C ARG A 53 -12.18 -17.11 18.63
N ARG A 54 -10.95 -17.62 18.65
CA ARG A 54 -9.85 -17.00 19.41
C ARG A 54 -8.68 -16.42 18.61
N ASP A 55 -8.54 -16.68 17.31
CA ASP A 55 -7.34 -16.27 16.54
C ASP A 55 -7.62 -15.38 15.30
N ASN A 56 -8.63 -14.52 15.35
CA ASN A 56 -8.93 -13.58 14.25
C ASN A 56 -8.27 -12.20 14.39
N GLN A 57 -7.11 -12.10 15.07
CA GLN A 57 -6.31 -10.87 15.04
C GLN A 57 -5.42 -10.85 13.80
N VAL A 58 -5.94 -10.27 12.71
CA VAL A 58 -5.09 -9.85 11.59
C VAL A 58 -4.14 -8.77 12.08
N ASN A 59 -2.85 -9.03 11.92
CA ASN A 59 -1.77 -8.12 12.27
C ASN A 59 -1.25 -7.39 11.02
N ILE A 60 -0.37 -6.41 11.21
CA ILE A 60 0.15 -5.57 10.12
C ILE A 60 1.01 -6.39 9.14
N GLU A 61 1.69 -7.42 9.61
CA GLU A 61 2.52 -8.29 8.78
C GLU A 61 1.67 -9.13 7.82
N ASP A 62 0.54 -9.64 8.28
CA ASP A 62 -0.44 -10.35 7.44
C ASP A 62 -0.92 -9.44 6.30
N LEU A 63 -1.19 -8.16 6.59
CA LEU A 63 -1.61 -7.17 5.58
C LEU A 63 -0.50 -6.91 4.55
N LYS A 64 0.77 -6.89 4.95
CA LYS A 64 1.91 -6.74 4.02
C LYS A 64 2.10 -7.94 3.10
N GLN A 65 1.77 -9.14 3.59
CA GLN A 65 1.81 -10.37 2.80
C GLN A 65 0.65 -10.45 1.79
N MET A 66 -0.40 -9.64 1.93
CA MET A 66 -1.49 -9.64 0.97
C MET A 66 -1.01 -9.25 -0.43
N LYS A 67 -1.54 -9.99 -1.42
CA LYS A 67 -1.19 -9.83 -2.85
C LYS A 67 -1.28 -8.38 -3.33
N THR A 68 -2.23 -7.59 -2.84
CA THR A 68 -2.41 -6.18 -3.20
C THR A 68 -1.25 -5.32 -2.71
N PHE A 69 -0.81 -5.47 -1.46
CA PHE A 69 0.35 -4.75 -0.92
C PHE A 69 1.64 -5.17 -1.65
N THR A 70 1.84 -6.49 -1.83
CA THR A 70 3.01 -7.01 -2.56
C THR A 70 3.08 -6.47 -4.00
N LYS A 71 1.93 -6.35 -4.69
CA LYS A 71 1.87 -5.73 -6.03
C LYS A 71 2.26 -4.25 -6.00
N LEU A 72 1.81 -3.51 -4.99
CA LEU A 72 2.20 -2.11 -4.80
C LEU A 72 3.72 -2.00 -4.63
N MET A 73 4.33 -2.80 -3.74
CA MET A 73 5.78 -2.78 -3.53
C MET A 73 6.56 -3.08 -4.82
N LYS A 74 6.10 -4.06 -5.62
CA LYS A 74 6.71 -4.36 -6.93
C LYS A 74 6.56 -3.21 -7.93
N LYS A 75 5.44 -2.48 -7.90
CA LYS A 75 5.23 -1.29 -8.74
C LYS A 75 6.19 -0.18 -8.33
N GLN A 76 6.27 0.14 -7.04
CA GLN A 76 7.14 1.17 -6.49
C GLN A 76 8.62 0.89 -6.81
N GLN A 77 9.06 -0.37 -6.71
CA GLN A 77 10.42 -0.75 -7.10
C GLN A 77 10.72 -0.51 -8.59
N LYS A 78 9.74 -0.74 -9.48
CA LYS A 78 9.89 -0.49 -10.93
C LYS A 78 9.97 1.01 -11.25
N GLU A 79 9.17 1.81 -10.56
CA GLU A 79 9.19 3.28 -10.69
C GLU A 79 10.56 3.82 -10.28
N LEU A 80 11.09 3.40 -9.12
CA LEU A 80 12.42 3.81 -8.65
C LEU A 80 13.55 3.37 -9.62
N ASN A 81 13.47 2.16 -10.17
CA ASN A 81 14.45 1.69 -11.14
C ASN A 81 14.40 2.49 -12.46
N THR A 82 13.21 2.95 -12.84
CA THR A 82 13.03 3.78 -14.05
C THR A 82 13.57 5.19 -13.82
N LEU A 83 13.30 5.77 -12.66
CA LEU A 83 13.85 7.05 -12.20
C LEU A 83 15.38 7.05 -12.25
N LYS A 84 16.02 6.08 -11.59
CA LYS A 84 17.48 5.95 -11.56
C LYS A 84 18.10 5.86 -12.96
N LYS A 85 17.47 5.09 -13.87
CA LYS A 85 17.93 5.01 -15.27
C LYS A 85 17.83 6.35 -16.00
N ARG A 86 16.81 7.15 -15.70
CA ARG A 86 16.66 8.49 -16.27
C ARG A 86 17.75 9.43 -15.74
N HIS A 87 17.96 9.48 -14.42
CA HIS A 87 19.01 10.30 -13.80
C HIS A 87 20.41 9.98 -14.36
N THR A 88 20.76 8.69 -14.53
CA THR A 88 22.03 8.30 -15.17
C THR A 88 22.16 8.81 -16.61
N LYS A 89 21.08 8.82 -17.39
CA LYS A 89 21.11 9.34 -18.76
C LYS A 89 21.30 10.85 -18.80
N GLU A 90 20.62 11.57 -17.92
CA GLU A 90 20.74 13.03 -17.79
C GLU A 90 22.15 13.43 -17.34
N HIS A 91 22.70 12.78 -16.32
CA HIS A 91 24.09 12.95 -15.88
C HIS A 91 25.09 12.77 -17.05
N ASN A 92 24.95 11.68 -17.80
CA ASN A 92 25.81 11.41 -18.95
C ASN A 92 25.64 12.45 -20.07
N ALA A 93 24.43 12.97 -20.28
CA ALA A 93 24.17 13.99 -21.29
C ALA A 93 24.83 15.33 -20.91
N VAL A 94 24.67 15.75 -19.65
CA VAL A 94 25.31 16.98 -19.11
C VAL A 94 26.83 16.87 -19.19
N GLN A 95 27.41 15.76 -18.73
CA GLN A 95 28.86 15.54 -18.79
C GLN A 95 29.41 15.60 -20.22
N LYS A 96 28.71 15.00 -21.20
CA LYS A 96 29.11 15.07 -22.62
C LYS A 96 28.99 16.48 -23.17
N SER A 97 27.94 17.21 -22.80
CA SER A 97 27.74 18.61 -23.21
C SER A 97 28.86 19.50 -22.67
N HIS A 98 29.16 19.41 -21.36
CA HIS A 98 30.22 20.16 -20.71
C HIS A 98 31.59 19.89 -21.34
N CYS A 99 31.94 18.61 -21.56
CA CYS A 99 33.18 18.23 -22.24
C CYS A 99 33.27 18.86 -23.65
N SER A 100 32.20 18.75 -24.45
CA SER A 100 32.18 19.33 -25.80
C SER A 100 32.28 20.86 -25.82
N GLN A 101 31.71 21.55 -24.83
CA GLN A 101 31.80 23.01 -24.69
C GLN A 101 33.24 23.44 -24.37
N VAL A 102 33.90 22.73 -23.45
CA VAL A 102 35.32 22.97 -23.12
C VAL A 102 36.21 22.77 -24.33
N ASP A 103 36.06 21.63 -25.02
CA ASP A 103 36.88 21.29 -26.20
C ASP A 103 36.76 22.36 -27.29
N LYS A 104 35.54 22.86 -27.54
CA LYS A 104 35.29 23.92 -28.53
C LYS A 104 35.94 25.23 -28.11
N LEU A 105 35.87 25.61 -26.83
CA LEU A 105 36.45 26.86 -26.34
C LEU A 105 37.98 26.84 -26.46
N VAL A 106 38.61 25.73 -26.10
CA VAL A 106 40.06 25.54 -26.21
C VAL A 106 40.49 25.53 -27.68
N ALA A 107 39.83 24.74 -28.52
CA ALA A 107 40.15 24.66 -29.95
C ALA A 107 40.00 26.01 -30.67
N GLN A 108 39.01 26.82 -30.29
CA GLN A 108 38.82 28.15 -30.86
C GLN A 108 39.95 29.12 -30.47
N HIS A 109 40.33 29.13 -29.18
CA HIS A 109 41.45 29.95 -28.72
C HIS A 109 42.76 29.56 -29.42
N ASP A 110 43.06 28.26 -29.52
CA ASP A 110 44.27 27.78 -30.19
C ASP A 110 44.29 28.15 -31.67
N LYS A 111 43.13 28.07 -32.35
CA LYS A 111 42.99 28.49 -33.75
C LYS A 111 43.24 29.98 -33.95
N GLU A 112 42.70 30.83 -33.08
CA GLU A 112 42.90 32.29 -33.15
C GLU A 112 44.35 32.68 -32.88
N LYS A 113 44.97 32.08 -31.87
CA LYS A 113 46.39 32.28 -31.54
C LYS A 113 47.31 31.87 -32.70
N LEU A 114 47.11 30.67 -33.25
CA LEU A 114 47.87 30.18 -34.42
C LEU A 114 47.68 31.08 -35.65
N ALA A 115 46.49 31.67 -35.83
CA ALA A 115 46.23 32.58 -36.94
C ALA A 115 47.05 33.87 -36.81
N LEU A 116 47.13 34.46 -35.60
CA LEU A 116 47.96 35.63 -35.34
C LEU A 116 49.46 35.33 -35.53
N GLU A 117 49.93 34.19 -35.03
CA GLU A 117 51.33 33.76 -35.20
C GLU A 117 51.68 33.61 -36.69
N LYS A 118 50.82 32.96 -37.49
CA LYS A 118 51.02 32.81 -38.94
C LYS A 118 50.99 34.14 -39.69
N LEU A 119 50.16 35.09 -39.27
CA LEU A 119 50.11 36.43 -39.88
C LEU A 119 51.42 37.20 -39.62
N LEU A 120 51.92 37.15 -38.39
CA LEU A 120 53.19 37.76 -38.02
C LEU A 120 54.37 37.13 -38.78
N GLU A 121 54.42 35.80 -38.85
CA GLU A 121 55.48 35.08 -39.56
C GLU A 121 55.53 35.44 -41.05
N LYS A 122 54.35 35.53 -41.70
CA LYS A 122 54.25 35.99 -43.10
C LYS A 122 54.73 37.43 -43.28
N ALA A 123 54.43 38.32 -42.34
CA ALA A 123 54.86 39.72 -42.41
C ALA A 123 56.38 39.86 -42.24
N ILE A 124 56.98 39.09 -41.33
CA ILE A 124 58.43 39.04 -41.11
C ILE A 124 59.13 38.53 -42.37
N LYS A 125 58.64 37.43 -42.97
CA LYS A 125 59.19 36.87 -44.22
C LYS A 125 59.17 37.86 -45.38
N LYS A 126 58.18 38.75 -45.46
CA LYS A 126 58.03 39.73 -46.56
C LYS A 126 58.86 41.00 -46.38
N ARG A 127 58.97 41.53 -45.16
CA ARG A 127 59.49 42.89 -44.91
C ARG A 127 60.86 42.90 -44.23
N GLY A 128 61.37 41.74 -43.81
CA GLY A 128 62.57 41.62 -42.99
C GLY A 128 62.29 41.89 -41.52
N GLU A 129 63.12 41.31 -40.66
CA GLU A 129 62.85 41.22 -39.22
C GLU A 129 62.90 42.58 -38.51
N ASN A 130 63.83 43.44 -38.91
CA ASN A 130 64.02 44.79 -38.34
C ASN A 130 62.89 45.76 -38.68
N ASN A 131 62.25 45.60 -39.84
CA ASN A 131 61.13 46.45 -40.28
C ASN A 131 59.78 46.04 -39.67
N CYS A 132 59.75 44.99 -38.83
CA CYS A 132 58.53 44.43 -38.25
C CYS A 132 58.45 44.58 -36.72
N SER A 133 59.32 45.38 -36.11
CA SER A 133 59.42 45.53 -34.65
C SER A 133 58.11 45.98 -34.00
N GLU A 134 57.45 47.01 -34.55
CA GLU A 134 56.14 47.47 -34.05
C GLU A 134 55.05 46.40 -34.23
N LEU A 135 55.01 45.71 -35.38
CA LEU A 135 54.03 44.65 -35.63
C LEU A 135 54.22 43.46 -34.66
N LYS A 136 55.47 43.12 -34.30
CA LYS A 136 55.76 42.11 -33.28
C LYS A 136 55.16 42.52 -31.93
N LYS A 137 55.36 43.78 -31.50
CA LYS A 137 54.79 44.30 -30.25
C LYS A 137 53.25 44.30 -30.28
N GLU A 138 52.66 44.78 -31.36
CA GLU A 138 51.19 44.80 -31.53
C GLU A 138 50.60 43.38 -31.51
N THR A 139 51.25 42.42 -32.18
CA THR A 139 50.81 41.02 -32.17
C THR A 139 50.93 40.41 -30.77
N ALA A 140 52.00 40.72 -30.03
CA ALA A 140 52.15 40.26 -28.64
C ALA A 140 51.02 40.77 -27.75
N ILE A 141 50.66 42.05 -27.84
CA ILE A 141 49.54 42.65 -27.09
C ILE A 141 48.21 41.97 -27.46
N LYS A 142 47.97 41.68 -28.75
CA LYS A 142 46.77 40.95 -29.18
C LYS A 142 46.70 39.54 -28.63
N VAL A 143 47.82 38.81 -28.62
CA VAL A 143 47.89 37.45 -28.04
C VAL A 143 47.66 37.49 -26.53
N GLU A 144 48.22 38.47 -25.83
CA GLU A 144 48.01 38.67 -24.39
C GLU A 144 46.53 38.98 -24.07
N THR A 145 45.91 39.85 -24.86
CA THR A 145 44.48 40.17 -24.73
C THR A 145 43.63 38.93 -24.98
N LEU A 146 43.87 38.18 -26.06
CA LEU A 146 43.16 36.93 -26.35
C LEU A 146 43.31 35.89 -25.23
N THR A 147 44.50 35.78 -24.65
CA THR A 147 44.77 34.85 -23.54
C THR A 147 43.99 35.26 -22.29
N THR A 148 43.92 36.56 -22.01
CA THR A 148 43.16 37.12 -20.88
C THR A 148 41.66 36.88 -21.07
N ASP A 149 41.12 37.20 -22.25
CA ASP A 149 39.71 36.96 -22.59
C ASP A 149 39.35 35.46 -22.52
N HIS A 150 40.23 34.58 -23.00
CA HIS A 150 40.03 33.13 -22.90
C HIS A 150 39.99 32.66 -21.45
N LYS A 151 40.88 33.18 -20.60
CA LYS A 151 40.91 32.87 -19.16
C LYS A 151 39.61 33.27 -18.48
N GLU A 152 39.05 34.44 -18.80
CA GLU A 152 37.75 34.86 -18.28
C GLU A 152 36.61 33.96 -18.78
N LYS A 153 36.56 33.67 -20.09
CA LYS A 153 35.56 32.74 -20.66
C LYS A 153 35.62 31.35 -20.03
N VAL A 154 36.82 30.82 -19.76
CA VAL A 154 36.99 29.54 -19.06
C VAL A 154 36.46 29.63 -17.63
N LYS A 155 36.78 30.70 -16.90
CA LYS A 155 36.28 30.91 -15.53
C LYS A 155 34.75 30.94 -15.48
N ASP A 156 34.13 31.69 -16.40
CA ASP A 156 32.66 31.79 -16.48
C ASP A 156 32.02 30.46 -16.85
N MET A 157 32.62 29.74 -17.81
CA MET A 157 32.14 28.42 -18.22
C MET A 157 32.23 27.40 -17.07
N VAL A 158 33.33 27.39 -16.31
CA VAL A 158 33.47 26.52 -15.13
C VAL A 158 32.43 26.85 -14.06
N ALA A 159 32.18 28.13 -13.81
CA ALA A 159 31.14 28.56 -12.88
C ALA A 159 29.74 28.10 -13.33
N GLN A 160 29.44 28.26 -14.63
CA GLN A 160 28.18 27.82 -15.22
C GLN A 160 28.02 26.29 -15.17
N HIS A 161 29.05 25.52 -15.52
CA HIS A 161 29.04 24.06 -15.45
C HIS A 161 28.81 23.56 -14.02
N THR A 162 29.48 24.19 -13.05
CA THR A 162 29.29 23.88 -11.63
C THR A 162 27.85 24.13 -11.20
N LYS A 163 27.26 25.26 -11.62
CA LYS A 163 25.87 25.61 -11.31
C LYS A 163 24.89 24.61 -11.93
N GLU A 164 25.00 24.33 -13.23
CA GLU A 164 24.13 23.37 -13.94
C GLU A 164 24.21 21.97 -13.31
N TRP A 165 25.42 21.56 -12.91
CA TRP A 165 25.62 20.29 -12.24
C TRP A 165 24.92 20.24 -10.88
N SER A 166 25.14 21.24 -10.03
CA SER A 166 24.51 21.34 -8.72
C SER A 166 22.98 21.39 -8.83
N GLU A 167 22.43 22.15 -9.77
CA GLU A 167 20.98 22.23 -10.03
C GLU A 167 20.41 20.88 -10.47
N MET A 168 21.11 20.17 -11.38
CA MET A 168 20.71 18.82 -11.80
C MET A 168 20.68 17.85 -10.62
N ILE A 169 21.74 17.80 -9.82
CA ILE A 169 21.85 16.88 -8.67
C ILE A 169 20.80 17.20 -7.60
N ASN A 170 20.57 18.47 -7.30
CA ASN A 170 19.52 18.90 -6.37
C ASN A 170 18.13 18.55 -6.89
N GLY A 171 17.90 18.71 -8.20
CA GLY A 171 16.67 18.28 -8.86
C GLY A 171 16.45 16.78 -8.78
N HIS A 172 17.49 15.97 -9.05
CA HIS A 172 17.44 14.50 -8.91
C HIS A 172 17.11 14.07 -7.48
N SER A 173 17.75 14.71 -6.49
CA SER A 173 17.51 14.44 -5.07
C SER A 173 16.08 14.78 -4.66
N THR A 174 15.56 15.93 -5.10
CA THR A 174 14.19 16.37 -4.81
C THR A 174 13.17 15.43 -5.44
N GLU A 175 13.34 15.08 -6.72
CA GLU A 175 12.45 14.16 -7.43
C GLU A 175 12.45 12.75 -6.80
N GLU A 176 13.62 12.24 -6.38
CA GLU A 176 13.71 10.96 -5.66
C GLU A 176 12.98 11.03 -4.31
N GLN A 177 13.10 12.15 -3.59
CA GLN A 177 12.45 12.34 -2.31
C GLN A 177 10.92 12.40 -2.45
N GLU A 178 10.40 13.23 -3.36
CA GLU A 178 8.97 13.33 -3.65
C GLU A 178 8.37 11.98 -4.05
N MET A 179 9.10 11.19 -4.87
CA MET A 179 8.66 9.85 -5.24
C MET A 179 8.56 8.92 -4.03
N LYS A 180 9.56 8.93 -3.14
CA LYS A 180 9.54 8.09 -1.93
C LYS A 180 8.45 8.53 -0.95
N ASP A 181 8.21 9.84 -0.79
CA ASP A 181 7.12 10.38 0.02
C ASP A 181 5.75 9.90 -0.50
N GLY A 182 5.57 9.95 -1.82
CA GLY A 182 4.40 9.37 -2.49
C GLY A 182 4.28 7.87 -2.25
N HIS A 183 5.39 7.12 -2.29
CA HIS A 183 5.39 5.68 -2.05
C HIS A 183 4.97 5.31 -0.63
N VAL A 184 5.49 6.01 0.39
CA VAL A 184 5.10 5.78 1.80
C VAL A 184 3.63 6.09 2.03
N THR A 185 3.15 7.20 1.48
CA THR A 185 1.72 7.58 1.57
C THR A 185 0.82 6.48 0.98
N GLN A 186 1.16 5.99 -0.22
CA GLN A 186 0.42 4.89 -0.86
C GLN A 186 0.46 3.59 -0.05
N GLN A 187 1.59 3.27 0.59
CA GLN A 187 1.70 2.10 1.47
C GLN A 187 0.76 2.22 2.68
N CYS A 188 0.72 3.38 3.34
CA CYS A 188 -0.19 3.63 4.45
C CYS A 188 -1.67 3.51 4.03
N GLU A 189 -2.04 4.10 2.90
CA GLU A 189 -3.39 4.05 2.36
C GLU A 189 -3.82 2.62 2.02
N ILE A 190 -2.95 1.84 1.37
CA ILE A 190 -3.31 0.48 0.97
C ILE A 190 -3.46 -0.43 2.19
N LEU A 191 -2.61 -0.27 3.21
CA LEU A 191 -2.75 -1.03 4.45
C LEU A 191 -4.07 -0.71 5.15
N LYS A 192 -4.48 0.57 5.20
CA LYS A 192 -5.79 0.97 5.74
C LYS A 192 -6.95 0.34 4.96
N LYS A 193 -6.90 0.36 3.62
CA LYS A 193 -7.91 -0.26 2.77
C LYS A 193 -8.00 -1.77 2.96
N LEU A 194 -6.86 -2.44 3.08
CA LEU A 194 -6.82 -3.89 3.31
C LEU A 194 -7.38 -4.26 4.68
N LEU A 195 -7.02 -3.52 5.73
CA LEU A 195 -7.58 -3.74 7.07
C LEU A 195 -9.10 -3.55 7.06
N ALA A 196 -9.61 -2.45 6.49
CA ALA A 196 -11.05 -2.21 6.37
C ALA A 196 -11.78 -3.35 5.65
N SER A 197 -11.22 -3.82 4.52
CA SER A 197 -11.80 -4.95 3.78
C SER A 197 -11.86 -6.24 4.61
N VAL A 198 -10.83 -6.53 5.42
CA VAL A 198 -10.82 -7.68 6.32
C VAL A 198 -11.87 -7.52 7.42
N GLN A 199 -11.98 -6.34 8.01
CA GLN A 199 -12.94 -6.04 9.06
C GLN A 199 -14.39 -6.15 8.56
N ASP A 200 -14.66 -5.69 7.33
CA ASP A 200 -15.96 -5.84 6.68
C ASP A 200 -16.31 -7.31 6.47
N GLN A 201 -15.35 -8.13 6.03
CA GLN A 201 -15.54 -9.57 5.88
C GLN A 201 -15.82 -10.27 7.22
N GLN A 202 -15.08 -9.92 8.28
CA GLN A 202 -15.31 -10.47 9.62
C GLN A 202 -16.70 -10.10 10.16
N THR A 203 -17.11 -8.84 9.98
CA THR A 203 -18.44 -8.35 10.37
C THR A 203 -19.55 -9.08 9.61
N LEU A 204 -19.39 -9.24 8.29
CA LEU A 204 -20.35 -9.96 7.47
C LEU A 204 -20.47 -11.43 7.89
N GLN A 205 -19.33 -12.09 8.13
CA GLN A 205 -19.31 -13.48 8.59
C GLN A 205 -20.04 -13.64 9.93
N LEU A 206 -19.81 -12.73 10.88
CA LEU A 206 -20.47 -12.77 12.18
C LEU A 206 -22.00 -12.57 12.05
N LYS A 207 -22.44 -11.64 11.19
CA LYS A 207 -23.87 -11.43 10.89
C LYS A 207 -24.54 -12.68 10.35
N LEU A 208 -23.89 -13.38 9.41
CA LEU A 208 -24.41 -14.64 8.84
C LEU A 208 -24.53 -15.74 9.92
N ILE A 209 -23.57 -15.83 10.83
CA ILE A 209 -23.64 -16.75 11.98
C ILE A 209 -24.81 -16.41 12.89
N HIS A 210 -25.00 -15.13 13.23
CA HIS A 210 -26.12 -14.66 14.06
C HIS A 210 -27.48 -14.94 13.43
N GLU A 211 -27.60 -14.74 12.11
CA GLU A 211 -28.82 -15.07 11.38
C GLU A 211 -29.14 -16.57 11.44
N ARG A 212 -28.14 -17.43 11.20
CA ARG A 212 -28.30 -18.89 11.28
C ARG A 212 -28.72 -19.34 12.69
N GLN A 213 -28.06 -18.84 13.73
CA GLN A 213 -28.39 -19.14 15.13
C GLN A 213 -29.81 -18.73 15.49
N SER A 214 -30.27 -17.59 14.95
CA SER A 214 -31.63 -17.08 15.19
C SER A 214 -32.69 -17.96 14.51
N LYS A 215 -32.44 -18.41 13.28
CA LYS A 215 -33.30 -19.36 12.56
C LYS A 215 -33.35 -20.70 13.27
N GLU A 216 -32.21 -21.23 13.69
CA GLU A 216 -32.10 -22.49 14.43
C GLU A 216 -32.86 -22.44 15.76
N MET A 217 -32.69 -21.36 16.53
CA MET A 217 -33.43 -21.16 17.78
C MET A 217 -34.94 -21.15 17.55
N LYS A 218 -35.45 -20.41 16.54
CA LYS A 218 -36.89 -20.40 16.20
C LYS A 218 -37.37 -21.80 15.82
N GLY A 219 -36.59 -22.54 15.04
CA GLY A 219 -36.88 -23.94 14.68
C GLY A 219 -36.95 -24.85 15.91
N ASN A 220 -36.02 -24.71 16.85
CA ASN A 220 -36.00 -25.47 18.09
C ASN A 220 -37.22 -25.13 18.98
N GLN A 221 -37.63 -23.85 19.05
CA GLN A 221 -38.85 -23.45 19.77
C GLN A 221 -40.10 -24.11 19.19
N ALA A 222 -40.26 -24.09 17.87
CA ALA A 222 -41.38 -24.76 17.19
C ALA A 222 -41.37 -26.27 17.46
N LYS A 223 -40.21 -26.93 17.34
CA LYS A 223 -40.05 -28.37 17.61
C LYS A 223 -40.43 -28.73 19.04
N THR A 224 -39.88 -28.02 20.04
CA THR A 224 -40.22 -28.23 21.45
C THR A 224 -41.72 -28.01 21.73
N SER A 225 -42.33 -26.99 21.12
CA SER A 225 -43.77 -26.73 21.30
C SER A 225 -44.63 -27.88 20.74
N MET A 226 -44.26 -28.43 19.58
CA MET A 226 -44.93 -29.59 19.00
C MET A 226 -44.74 -30.86 19.84
N GLU A 227 -43.52 -31.11 20.32
CA GLU A 227 -43.20 -32.26 21.19
C GLU A 227 -43.96 -32.21 22.52
N ASN A 228 -43.99 -31.05 23.17
CA ASN A 228 -44.73 -30.88 24.42
C ASN A 228 -46.24 -31.06 24.23
N SER A 229 -46.79 -30.59 23.10
CA SER A 229 -48.21 -30.79 22.76
C SER A 229 -48.54 -32.26 22.52
N LYS A 230 -47.65 -33.00 21.86
CA LYS A 230 -47.77 -34.46 21.68
C LYS A 230 -47.71 -35.19 23.03
N ALA A 231 -46.80 -34.78 23.92
CA ALA A 231 -46.67 -35.38 25.26
C ALA A 231 -47.96 -35.26 26.08
N ILE A 232 -48.59 -34.07 26.12
CA ILE A 232 -49.89 -33.89 26.79
C ILE A 232 -50.98 -34.77 26.17
N SER A 233 -50.97 -34.91 24.84
CA SER A 233 -51.99 -35.71 24.14
C SER A 233 -51.85 -37.22 24.40
N GLN A 234 -50.61 -37.69 24.60
CA GLN A 234 -50.28 -39.09 24.87
C GLN A 234 -50.33 -39.46 26.36
N ASP A 235 -50.43 -38.46 27.24
CA ASP A 235 -50.47 -38.65 28.70
C ASP A 235 -51.80 -39.31 29.12
N LYS A 236 -51.70 -40.60 29.47
CA LYS A 236 -52.83 -41.42 29.91
C LYS A 236 -53.34 -41.05 31.31
N SER A 237 -52.57 -40.26 32.08
CA SER A 237 -52.97 -39.83 33.41
C SER A 237 -54.05 -38.74 33.39
N ILE A 238 -54.18 -38.01 32.27
CA ILE A 238 -55.17 -36.95 32.07
C ILE A 238 -56.51 -37.58 31.67
N LYS A 239 -57.47 -37.58 32.61
CA LYS A 239 -58.71 -38.35 32.47
C LYS A 239 -59.85 -37.58 31.82
N ASN A 240 -59.81 -36.24 31.80
CA ASN A 240 -60.91 -35.42 31.31
C ASN A 240 -60.46 -34.23 30.44
N LYS A 241 -61.40 -33.70 29.65
CA LYS A 241 -61.15 -32.61 28.69
C LYS A 241 -60.73 -31.31 29.38
N ALA A 242 -61.40 -30.95 30.48
CA ALA A 242 -61.12 -29.71 31.22
C ALA A 242 -59.69 -29.69 31.80
N GLU A 243 -59.21 -30.83 32.31
CA GLU A 243 -57.84 -31.00 32.79
C GLU A 243 -56.84 -30.90 31.64
N ARG A 244 -57.12 -31.54 30.49
CA ARG A 244 -56.26 -31.42 29.30
C ARG A 244 -56.13 -29.97 28.84
N GLU A 245 -57.24 -29.25 28.73
CA GLU A 245 -57.24 -27.83 28.34
C GLU A 245 -56.52 -26.95 29.36
N ARG A 246 -56.63 -27.26 30.66
CA ARG A 246 -55.86 -26.58 31.71
C ARG A 246 -54.36 -26.81 31.52
N ARG A 247 -53.93 -28.06 31.31
CA ARG A 247 -52.52 -28.42 31.09
C ARG A 247 -51.95 -27.78 29.83
N VAL A 248 -52.72 -27.72 28.74
CA VAL A 248 -52.32 -27.02 27.50
C VAL A 248 -52.13 -25.52 27.76
N ARG A 249 -53.03 -24.85 28.49
CA ARG A 249 -52.89 -23.44 28.83
C ARG A 249 -51.66 -23.17 29.70
N GLU A 250 -51.44 -23.98 30.72
CA GLU A 250 -50.28 -23.89 31.60
C GLU A 250 -48.97 -24.11 30.84
N LEU A 251 -48.92 -25.14 29.98
CA LEU A 251 -47.79 -25.41 29.10
C LEU A 251 -47.52 -24.24 28.15
N ASN A 252 -48.55 -23.70 27.49
CA ASN A 252 -48.38 -22.58 26.57
C ASN A 252 -47.82 -21.35 27.29
N SER A 253 -48.34 -21.02 28.47
CA SER A 253 -47.81 -19.93 29.29
C SER A 253 -46.33 -20.16 29.67
N SER A 254 -45.98 -21.39 30.05
CA SER A 254 -44.60 -21.77 30.39
C SER A 254 -43.66 -21.68 29.18
N ASN A 255 -44.07 -22.23 28.03
CA ASN A 255 -43.33 -22.18 26.78
C ASN A 255 -43.11 -20.73 26.33
N THR A 256 -44.14 -19.87 26.36
CA THR A 256 -44.01 -18.45 26.00
C THR A 256 -42.95 -17.76 26.85
N LYS A 257 -42.96 -17.98 28.16
CA LYS A 257 -41.95 -17.40 29.06
C LYS A 257 -40.54 -17.90 28.71
N LYS A 258 -40.36 -19.21 28.57
CA LYS A 258 -39.08 -19.84 28.20
C LYS A 258 -38.55 -19.30 26.87
N PHE A 259 -39.41 -19.20 25.86
CA PHE A 259 -39.02 -18.74 24.52
C PHE A 259 -38.63 -17.27 24.50
N LEU A 260 -39.30 -16.42 25.29
CA LEU A 260 -38.91 -15.03 25.46
C LEU A 260 -37.55 -14.90 26.16
N GLU A 261 -37.30 -15.67 27.21
CA GLU A 261 -36.01 -15.70 27.91
C GLU A 261 -34.87 -16.19 27.02
N GLU A 262 -35.09 -17.24 26.21
CA GLU A 262 -34.13 -17.73 25.23
C GLU A 262 -33.80 -16.68 24.17
N ARG A 263 -34.82 -16.02 23.61
CA ARG A 263 -34.62 -14.92 22.64
C ARG A 263 -33.84 -13.77 23.25
N LYS A 264 -34.18 -13.35 24.47
CA LYS A 264 -33.47 -12.30 25.20
C LYS A 264 -32.01 -12.69 25.43
N ARG A 265 -31.75 -13.92 25.87
CA ARG A 265 -30.39 -14.44 26.09
C ARG A 265 -29.58 -14.48 24.80
N LEU A 266 -30.17 -14.94 23.70
CA LEU A 266 -29.50 -14.97 22.39
C LEU A 266 -29.18 -13.56 21.89
N ALA A 267 -30.14 -12.62 21.97
CA ALA A 267 -29.92 -11.23 21.58
C ALA A 267 -28.81 -10.56 22.41
N MET A 268 -28.81 -10.76 23.74
CA MET A 268 -27.74 -10.26 24.61
C MET A 268 -26.37 -10.87 24.27
N LYS A 269 -26.34 -12.16 23.90
CA LYS A 269 -25.11 -12.84 23.46
C LYS A 269 -24.58 -12.25 22.15
N GLN A 270 -25.45 -12.09 21.15
CA GLN A 270 -25.09 -11.51 19.85
C GLN A 270 -24.61 -10.06 19.98
N ALA A 271 -25.25 -9.26 20.83
CA ALA A 271 -24.83 -7.89 21.12
C ALA A 271 -23.41 -7.83 21.69
N LYS A 272 -23.10 -8.68 22.70
CA LYS A 272 -21.76 -8.75 23.29
C LYS A 272 -20.69 -9.21 22.29
N GLU A 273 -21.01 -10.15 21.42
CA GLU A 273 -20.09 -10.63 20.39
C GLU A 273 -19.77 -9.53 19.35
N LEU A 274 -20.78 -8.76 18.95
CA LEU A 274 -20.59 -7.64 18.03
C LEU A 274 -19.78 -6.52 18.67
N GLU A 275 -20.07 -6.17 19.93
CA GLU A 275 -19.31 -5.17 20.68
C GLU A 275 -17.85 -5.57 20.84
N GLN A 276 -17.58 -6.84 21.15
CA GLN A 276 -16.21 -7.35 21.25
C GLN A 276 -15.48 -7.31 19.91
N LEU A 277 -16.15 -7.67 18.81
CA LEU A 277 -15.58 -7.57 17.47
C LEU A 277 -15.24 -6.11 17.13
N GLN A 278 -16.16 -5.17 17.36
CA GLN A 278 -15.93 -3.74 17.12
C GLN A 278 -14.82 -3.16 18.00
N LYS A 279 -14.70 -3.61 19.25
CA LYS A 279 -13.58 -3.25 20.12
C LYS A 279 -12.25 -3.71 19.51
N ASN A 280 -12.16 -4.97 19.10
CA ASN A 280 -10.94 -5.50 18.48
C ASN A 280 -10.59 -4.76 17.17
N GLN A 281 -11.60 -4.45 16.34
CA GLN A 281 -11.41 -3.70 15.09
C GLN A 281 -10.87 -2.28 15.33
N ARG A 282 -11.37 -1.58 16.37
CA ARG A 282 -10.84 -0.27 16.77
C ARG A 282 -9.39 -0.36 17.25
N GLU A 283 -9.05 -1.35 18.07
CA GLU A 283 -7.68 -1.57 18.54
C GLU A 283 -6.71 -1.88 17.39
N GLN A 284 -7.14 -2.67 16.40
CA GLN A 284 -6.35 -2.93 15.18
C GLN A 284 -6.12 -1.65 14.36
N LEU A 285 -7.15 -0.82 14.20
CA LEU A 285 -7.03 0.46 13.49
C LEU A 285 -6.05 1.39 14.20
N GLU A 286 -6.17 1.54 15.52
CA GLU A 286 -5.25 2.38 16.31
C GLU A 286 -3.80 1.90 16.19
N LYS A 287 -3.57 0.58 16.26
CA LYS A 287 -2.23 0.00 16.05
C LYS A 287 -1.70 0.30 14.65
N LEU A 288 -2.54 0.18 13.62
CA LEU A 288 -2.15 0.49 12.25
C LEU A 288 -1.87 1.98 12.06
N GLU A 289 -2.65 2.86 12.67
CA GLU A 289 -2.44 4.31 12.63
C GLU A 289 -1.11 4.71 13.28
N LYS A 290 -0.81 4.18 14.47
CA LYS A 290 0.49 4.39 15.14
C LYS A 290 1.66 3.89 14.30
N PHE A 291 1.51 2.71 13.69
CA PHE A 291 2.52 2.17 12.78
C PHE A 291 2.73 3.08 11.56
N ASN A 292 1.66 3.54 10.91
CA ASN A 292 1.74 4.44 9.77
C ASN A 292 2.34 5.80 10.14
N GLU A 293 1.98 6.35 11.30
CA GLU A 293 2.54 7.59 11.81
C GLU A 293 4.05 7.45 12.07
N GLN A 294 4.47 6.33 12.68
CA GLN A 294 5.88 6.05 12.90
C GLN A 294 6.65 5.87 11.59
N LEU A 295 6.06 5.20 10.60
CA LEU A 295 6.63 5.01 9.27
C LEU A 295 6.81 6.36 8.54
N LEU A 296 5.82 7.24 8.61
CA LEU A 296 5.90 8.58 8.05
C LEU A 296 6.98 9.39 8.79
N LYS A 297 6.99 9.40 10.12
CA LYS A 297 8.00 10.14 10.90
C LYS A 297 9.42 9.66 10.60
N SER A 298 9.65 8.35 10.52
CA SER A 298 10.97 7.81 10.19
C SER A 298 11.39 8.14 8.75
N HIS A 299 10.45 8.14 7.81
CA HIS A 299 10.70 8.58 6.44
C HIS A 299 11.15 10.04 6.36
N HIS A 300 10.39 10.95 7.01
CA HIS A 300 10.72 12.38 7.02
C HIS A 300 12.03 12.66 7.76
N ALA A 301 12.29 11.99 8.89
CA ALA A 301 13.57 12.13 9.60
C ALA A 301 14.76 11.72 8.72
N ASN A 302 14.61 10.65 7.93
CA ASN A 302 15.63 10.17 7.01
C ASN A 302 15.78 11.06 5.76
N SER A 303 14.75 11.84 5.40
CA SER A 303 14.79 12.84 4.32
C SER A 303 15.49 14.14 4.71
N GLN A 304 15.51 14.49 6.00
CA GLN A 304 16.18 15.69 6.52
C GLN A 304 17.68 15.49 6.76
N THR A 305 18.15 14.24 6.77
CA THR A 305 19.55 13.88 7.08
C THR A 305 20.55 13.87 5.91
N PRO A 306 20.18 13.82 4.61
CA PRO A 306 21.15 13.86 3.51
C PRO A 306 21.11 15.22 2.80
N GLY A 307 21.73 16.25 3.36
CA GLY A 307 21.91 17.51 2.62
C GLY A 307 22.50 18.69 3.39
N GLN A 308 22.33 18.75 4.71
CA GLN A 308 22.77 19.92 5.50
C GLN A 308 24.15 19.73 6.13
N ARG A 309 25.13 19.31 5.31
CA ARG A 309 26.54 19.26 5.71
C ARG A 309 27.50 19.67 4.59
N HIS A 310 27.21 20.76 3.89
CA HIS A 310 28.27 21.58 3.31
C HIS A 310 27.81 23.02 3.13
N ALA A 311 28.73 23.93 3.50
CA ALA A 311 28.71 25.38 3.33
C ALA A 311 28.01 26.20 4.42
N GLU A 312 28.53 26.18 5.64
CA GLU A 312 28.79 27.44 6.37
C GLU A 312 30.17 27.35 7.06
N ASP A 313 30.88 28.47 7.03
CA ASP A 313 32.26 28.77 7.46
C ASP A 313 33.40 28.18 6.59
N GLY A 314 34.33 28.96 6.05
CA GLY A 314 34.72 30.33 6.37
C GLY A 314 36.22 30.44 6.12
N GLU A 315 36.56 31.24 5.12
CA GLU A 315 37.88 31.68 4.66
C GLU A 315 38.91 31.97 5.78
N ALA A 316 40.12 31.39 5.70
CA ALA A 316 41.42 32.04 5.98
C ALA A 316 42.59 31.02 5.96
N GLY A 317 43.65 31.35 5.21
CA GLY A 317 45.00 30.84 5.48
C GLY A 317 45.70 30.23 4.28
N GLY A 318 46.49 31.03 3.58
CA GLY A 318 47.31 30.62 2.45
C GLY A 318 48.45 29.66 2.81
N GLY A 319 49.03 29.05 1.77
CA GLY A 319 50.26 28.27 1.89
C GLY A 319 50.52 27.38 0.68
N HIS A 320 51.34 27.89 -0.24
CA HIS A 320 52.30 27.16 -1.07
C HIS A 320 51.94 25.77 -1.64
N GLY A 321 51.89 25.67 -2.97
CA GLY A 321 52.30 24.43 -3.67
C GLY A 321 53.81 24.18 -3.54
N PRO A 322 54.43 23.21 -4.27
CA PRO A 322 53.86 22.32 -5.31
C PRO A 322 54.27 20.84 -5.12
N GLN A 323 53.77 19.92 -5.96
CA GLN A 323 54.66 19.02 -6.72
C GLN A 323 53.92 18.17 -7.76
N THR A 324 54.42 18.29 -8.99
CA THR A 324 54.28 17.38 -10.11
C THR A 324 55.02 16.07 -9.85
N SER A 325 54.43 14.93 -10.20
CA SER A 325 55.17 13.69 -10.48
C SER A 325 54.58 12.99 -11.70
N HIS A 326 55.36 12.98 -12.78
CA HIS A 326 55.36 11.97 -13.85
C HIS A 326 55.42 10.57 -13.20
N SER A 327 54.81 9.49 -13.70
CA SER A 327 55.12 8.79 -14.94
C SER A 327 54.40 7.43 -14.88
N GLY A 328 53.95 6.89 -16.02
CA GLY A 328 53.28 5.59 -16.08
C GLY A 328 53.03 5.12 -17.51
N VAL A 329 54.12 4.98 -18.27
CA VAL A 329 54.15 4.29 -19.56
C VAL A 329 54.02 2.79 -19.29
N ASN A 330 52.92 2.17 -19.71
CA ASN A 330 52.82 0.71 -19.75
C ASN A 330 53.26 0.23 -21.14
N ALA A 331 54.42 -0.43 -21.17
CA ALA A 331 54.93 -1.16 -22.30
C ALA A 331 54.29 -2.55 -22.39
N LEU A 332 54.17 -3.01 -23.62
CA LEU A 332 53.89 -4.37 -24.07
C LEU A 332 54.70 -5.42 -23.28
N SER A 333 54.08 -6.56 -23.00
CA SER A 333 54.81 -7.82 -23.03
C SER A 333 53.95 -8.95 -23.59
N VAL A 334 54.52 -9.56 -24.62
CA VAL A 334 54.20 -10.84 -25.22
C VAL A 334 54.45 -11.94 -24.18
N HIS A 335 53.46 -12.81 -23.95
CA HIS A 335 53.60 -14.25 -24.16
C HIS A 335 52.25 -14.96 -24.15
#